data_AF-A0A2T1CJ81-F1
#
_entry.id   AF-A0A2T1CJ81-F1
#
_cell.length_a   1.000
_cell.length_b   1.000
_cell.length_c   1.000
_cell.angle_alpha   90.00
_cell.angle_beta   90.00
_cell.angle_gamma   90.00
#
_symmetry.space_group_name_H-M   'P 1'
#
loop_
_entity.id
_entity.type
_entity.pdbx_description
1 polymer ?
#
loop_
_entity_poly.entity_id
_entity_poly.type
_entity_poly.pdbx_seq_one_letter_code
_entity_poly.pdbx_strand_id
1 'polypeptide(L)'
;MTPPHEGLPHGVSTKNYEWASAPVVDTEFDTQDFKAMTAWGQLYEDSKGNSATNSRVQIKNIKAYMLSKRDGKWHLLQSSKKIEGAAYREDFAGDISKPADIRYEKDGSVSVKAGQGYNFHFWPATGRVPINRQDIVAIFTTVQARLVIDNSQQVDDRFKARYLLGMGGDYWLSLNAKWDNWTTNGGIGVGKLKYVTNEWQTFNMITLSPAKIRQNPPPIVMD
;
A
#
# COMPACT_ATOMS: atom_id res chain seq x y z
N MET A 1 20.25 6.68 -4.41
CA MET A 1 19.52 5.40 -4.39
C MET A 1 18.65 5.37 -3.14
N THR A 2 17.35 5.23 -3.30
CA THR A 2 16.42 5.03 -2.17
C THR A 2 16.75 3.67 -1.56
N PRO A 3 16.87 3.51 -0.22
CA PRO A 3 17.34 2.25 0.35
C PRO A 3 16.42 1.09 -0.05
N PRO A 4 16.98 -0.14 -0.17
CA PRO A 4 16.19 -1.33 -0.46
C PRO A 4 15.14 -1.56 0.64
N HIS A 5 14.16 -2.41 0.35
CA HIS A 5 13.20 -2.88 1.34
C HIS A 5 13.88 -3.46 2.58
N GLU A 6 13.20 -3.46 3.73
CA GLU A 6 13.76 -4.02 4.98
C GLU A 6 13.75 -5.57 4.98
N GLY A 7 12.92 -6.15 4.11
CA GLY A 7 12.88 -7.58 3.80
C GLY A 7 12.33 -7.76 2.39
N LEU A 8 12.27 -9.01 1.92
CA LEU A 8 11.68 -9.33 0.62
C LEU A 8 10.28 -9.92 0.84
N PRO A 9 9.29 -9.59 -0.01
CA PRO A 9 7.98 -10.23 0.05
C PRO A 9 8.11 -11.72 -0.31
N HIS A 10 7.44 -12.59 0.44
CA HIS A 10 7.33 -14.00 0.09
C HIS A 10 6.55 -14.19 -1.23
N GLY A 11 6.88 -15.24 -1.97
CA GLY A 11 6.16 -15.63 -3.18
C GLY A 11 6.39 -14.75 -4.42
N VAL A 12 7.27 -13.73 -4.35
CA VAL A 12 7.53 -12.82 -5.47
C VAL A 12 8.99 -12.89 -5.91
N SER A 13 9.20 -13.10 -7.21
CA SER A 13 10.55 -13.16 -7.81
C SER A 13 11.13 -11.76 -8.00
N THR A 14 12.24 -11.45 -7.33
CA THR A 14 12.99 -10.19 -7.55
C THR A 14 13.66 -10.10 -8.92
N LYS A 15 13.71 -11.21 -9.67
CA LYS A 15 14.21 -11.22 -11.07
C LYS A 15 13.16 -10.74 -12.06
N ASN A 16 11.88 -10.97 -11.75
CA ASN A 16 10.76 -10.69 -12.65
C ASN A 16 10.00 -9.42 -12.25
N TYR A 17 10.14 -9.00 -10.99
CA TYR A 17 9.40 -7.88 -10.42
C TYR A 17 10.38 -6.93 -9.71
N GLU A 18 10.71 -5.81 -10.36
CA GLU A 18 11.64 -4.82 -9.81
C GLU A 18 11.17 -4.30 -8.44
N TRP A 19 9.87 -4.01 -8.33
CA TRP A 19 9.22 -3.54 -7.10
C TRP A 19 9.38 -4.48 -5.91
N ALA A 20 9.64 -5.78 -6.13
CA ALA A 20 9.85 -6.73 -5.05
C ALA A 20 11.21 -6.56 -4.36
N SER A 21 12.16 -5.87 -5.00
CA SER A 21 13.51 -5.67 -4.49
C SER A 21 13.75 -4.27 -3.89
N ALA A 22 13.08 -3.26 -4.45
CA ALA A 22 13.23 -1.87 -4.04
C ALA A 22 11.96 -1.05 -4.35
N PRO A 23 11.79 0.13 -3.75
CA PRO A 23 10.73 1.05 -4.14
C PRO A 23 10.89 1.48 -5.61
N VAL A 24 9.78 1.56 -6.33
CA VAL A 24 9.75 1.98 -7.74
C VAL A 24 8.72 3.10 -7.96
N VAL A 25 8.97 3.93 -8.96
CA VAL A 25 8.01 4.90 -9.50
C VAL A 25 7.76 4.50 -10.94
N ASP A 26 6.51 4.21 -11.25
CA ASP A 26 6.13 3.72 -12.57
C ASP A 26 5.93 4.92 -13.50
N THR A 27 6.61 4.90 -14.64
CA THR A 27 6.56 5.99 -15.64
C THR A 27 6.00 5.53 -16.99
N GLU A 28 5.76 4.23 -17.14
CA GLU A 28 5.33 3.60 -18.39
C GLU A 28 3.92 4.02 -18.84
N PHE A 29 3.11 4.52 -17.90
CA PHE A 29 1.71 4.86 -18.13
C PHE A 29 1.42 6.36 -18.19
N ASP A 30 2.47 7.19 -18.30
CA ASP A 30 2.34 8.65 -18.32
C ASP A 30 1.60 9.21 -19.56
N THR A 31 1.44 8.40 -20.61
CA THR A 31 0.81 8.81 -21.88
C THR A 31 -0.70 8.53 -21.96
N GLN A 32 -1.27 7.79 -21.01
CA GLN A 32 -2.69 7.43 -21.02
C GLN A 32 -3.56 8.51 -20.36
N ASP A 33 -4.78 8.72 -20.89
CA ASP A 33 -5.76 9.67 -20.36
C ASP A 33 -6.53 9.09 -19.16
N PHE A 34 -5.81 8.82 -18.07
CA PHE A 34 -6.43 8.37 -16.82
C PHE A 34 -7.19 9.50 -16.13
N LYS A 35 -8.41 9.19 -15.69
CA LYS A 35 -9.35 10.14 -15.09
C LYS A 35 -9.61 9.88 -13.62
N ALA A 36 -9.11 8.77 -13.10
CA ALA A 36 -9.25 8.40 -11.70
C ALA A 36 -7.95 7.84 -11.14
N MET A 37 -7.85 7.81 -9.82
CA MET A 37 -6.81 7.08 -9.10
C MET A 37 -7.39 6.37 -7.87
N THR A 38 -6.64 5.41 -7.34
CA THR A 38 -6.80 4.97 -5.95
C THR A 38 -5.46 4.66 -5.33
N ALA A 39 -5.28 5.02 -4.06
CA ALA A 39 -4.23 4.44 -3.24
C ALA A 39 -4.53 2.97 -3.02
N TRP A 40 -3.48 2.20 -2.78
CA TRP A 40 -3.56 0.83 -2.32
C TRP A 40 -2.36 0.52 -1.43
N GLY A 41 -2.43 -0.58 -0.71
CA GLY A 41 -1.28 -1.15 0.01
C GLY A 41 -1.24 -2.65 -0.10
N GLN A 42 -0.11 -3.21 0.32
CA GLN A 42 0.14 -4.65 0.32
C GLN A 42 0.81 -5.03 1.62
N LEU A 43 0.36 -6.15 2.19
CA LEU A 43 0.94 -6.77 3.37
C LEU A 43 1.38 -8.19 3.01
N TYR A 44 2.67 -8.46 3.21
CA TYR A 44 3.31 -9.74 2.93
C TYR A 44 3.90 -10.35 4.20
N GLU A 45 4.05 -11.67 4.19
CA GLU A 45 5.08 -12.32 4.99
C GLU A 45 6.46 -12.07 4.36
N ASP A 46 7.49 -12.01 5.20
CA ASP A 46 8.88 -12.02 4.74
C ASP A 46 9.18 -13.32 3.98
N SER A 47 10.00 -13.24 2.92
CA SER A 47 10.46 -14.39 2.14
C SER A 47 11.18 -15.45 2.97
N LYS A 48 11.69 -15.09 4.17
CA LYS A 48 12.30 -16.00 5.15
C LYS A 48 11.28 -16.66 6.07
N GLY A 49 9.99 -16.39 5.87
CA GLY A 49 8.87 -16.90 6.66
C GLY A 49 8.52 -16.04 7.86
N ASN A 50 7.40 -16.39 8.49
CA ASN A 50 6.89 -15.77 9.70
C ASN A 50 6.49 -16.87 10.69
N SER A 51 7.04 -16.84 11.91
CA SER A 51 6.78 -17.86 12.93
C SER A 51 5.81 -17.42 14.02
N ALA A 52 5.28 -16.19 13.93
CA ALA A 52 4.20 -15.75 14.80
C ALA A 52 2.88 -16.40 14.39
N THR A 53 2.18 -16.96 15.37
CA THR A 53 0.87 -17.61 15.21
C THR A 53 -0.26 -16.75 15.81
N ASN A 54 0.06 -15.94 16.83
CA ASN A 54 -0.90 -15.11 17.57
C ASN A 54 -0.77 -13.61 17.30
N SER A 55 -0.35 -13.25 16.08
CA SER A 55 -0.10 -11.87 15.67
C SER A 55 -0.94 -11.47 14.45
N ARG A 56 -1.37 -10.20 14.44
CA ARG A 56 -2.07 -9.54 13.33
C ARG A 56 -1.44 -8.19 13.04
N VAL A 57 -1.71 -7.64 11.86
CA VAL A 57 -1.39 -6.25 11.52
C VAL A 57 -2.66 -5.42 11.54
N GLN A 58 -2.73 -4.45 12.45
CA GLN A 58 -3.80 -3.44 12.51
C GLN A 58 -3.45 -2.30 11.55
N ILE A 59 -4.39 -1.87 10.69
CA ILE A 59 -4.19 -0.90 9.62
C ILE A 59 -5.31 0.16 9.66
N LYS A 60 -4.95 1.44 9.57
CA LYS A 60 -5.91 2.55 9.56
C LYS A 60 -5.44 3.76 8.74
N ASN A 61 -6.39 4.66 8.48
CA ASN A 61 -6.13 6.01 7.96
C ASN A 61 -5.36 6.04 6.63
N ILE A 62 -5.86 5.31 5.64
CA ILE A 62 -5.30 5.38 4.28
C ILE A 62 -5.63 6.74 3.65
N LYS A 63 -4.63 7.41 3.10
CA LYS A 63 -4.76 8.72 2.44
C LYS A 63 -3.94 8.79 1.16
N ALA A 64 -4.38 9.62 0.22
CA ALA A 64 -3.67 9.98 -1.00
C ALA A 64 -3.66 11.50 -1.18
N TYR A 65 -2.52 12.05 -1.57
CA TYR A 65 -2.33 13.47 -1.84
C TYR A 65 -1.70 13.68 -3.21
N MET A 66 -2.00 14.84 -3.81
CA MET A 66 -1.42 15.30 -5.06
C MET A 66 -0.71 16.64 -4.86
N LEU A 67 0.52 16.75 -5.32
CA LEU A 67 1.18 18.04 -5.49
C LEU A 67 0.69 18.65 -6.81
N SER A 68 -0.02 19.78 -6.74
CA SER A 68 -0.61 20.45 -7.90
C SER A 68 0.41 21.31 -8.64
N LYS A 69 0.36 21.27 -9.97
CA LYS A 69 1.17 22.12 -10.86
C LYS A 69 0.65 23.55 -10.88
N ARG A 70 -0.65 23.74 -10.69
CA ARG A 70 -1.31 25.05 -10.73
C ARG A 70 -0.91 25.96 -9.57
N ASP A 71 -0.87 25.41 -8.35
CA ASP A 71 -0.63 26.22 -7.15
C ASP A 71 0.60 25.81 -6.34
N GLY A 72 1.27 24.72 -6.73
CA GLY A 72 2.46 24.22 -6.04
C GLY A 72 2.18 23.65 -4.65
N LYS A 73 0.93 23.29 -4.33
CA LYS A 73 0.53 22.79 -3.00
C LYS A 73 0.08 21.34 -3.04
N TRP A 74 0.20 20.67 -1.90
CA TRP A 74 -0.37 19.34 -1.68
C TRP A 74 -1.87 19.42 -1.38
N HIS A 75 -2.67 18.70 -2.16
CA HIS A 75 -4.12 18.57 -2.00
C HIS A 75 -4.46 17.13 -1.60
N LEU A 76 -5.37 16.98 -0.64
CA LEU A 76 -5.92 15.67 -0.28
C LEU A 76 -6.84 15.19 -1.40
N LEU A 77 -6.53 14.05 -2.02
CA LEU A 77 -7.36 13.43 -3.04
C LEU A 77 -8.30 12.38 -2.46
N GLN A 78 -7.80 11.57 -1.52
CA GLN A 78 -8.51 10.40 -1.00
C GLN A 78 -8.20 10.24 0.48
N SER A 79 -9.21 9.92 1.29
CA SER A 79 -9.03 9.59 2.71
C SER A 79 -10.09 8.60 3.15
N SER A 80 -9.66 7.53 3.82
CA SER A 80 -10.58 6.58 4.44
C SER A 80 -10.01 6.02 5.74
N LYS A 81 -10.87 5.94 6.76
CA LYS A 81 -10.59 5.15 7.97
C LYS A 81 -10.80 3.66 7.71
N LYS A 82 -11.82 3.33 6.91
CA LYS A 82 -12.17 1.96 6.53
C LYS A 82 -11.32 1.50 5.36
N ILE A 83 -10.82 0.27 5.48
CA ILE A 83 -10.02 -0.38 4.45
C ILE A 83 -10.79 -1.61 4.00
N GLU A 84 -10.85 -1.81 2.69
CA GLU A 84 -11.28 -3.03 2.05
C GLU A 84 -10.06 -3.74 1.45
N GLY A 85 -10.20 -5.02 1.15
CA GLY A 85 -9.14 -5.78 0.51
C GLY A 85 -9.47 -7.26 0.40
N ALA A 86 -8.57 -7.98 -0.25
CA ALA A 86 -8.65 -9.43 -0.41
C ALA A 86 -7.26 -10.07 -0.28
N ALA A 87 -7.25 -11.38 -0.05
CA ALA A 87 -6.03 -12.17 -0.03
C ALA A 87 -5.70 -12.58 -1.48
N TYR A 88 -4.71 -11.95 -2.08
CA TYR A 88 -4.26 -12.21 -3.44
C TYR A 88 -3.11 -13.19 -3.45
N ARG A 89 -3.01 -14.02 -4.49
CA ARG A 89 -1.79 -14.80 -4.75
C ARG A 89 -0.59 -13.85 -4.71
N GLU A 90 0.49 -14.25 -4.05
CA GLU A 90 1.59 -13.33 -3.70
C GLU A 90 2.20 -12.57 -4.89
N ASP A 91 2.25 -13.16 -6.07
CA ASP A 91 2.75 -12.55 -7.31
C ASP A 91 1.65 -11.89 -8.18
N PHE A 92 0.41 -11.85 -7.69
CA PHE A 92 -0.81 -11.36 -8.36
C PHE A 92 -1.18 -12.07 -9.67
N ALA A 93 -0.49 -13.13 -10.08
CA ALA A 93 -0.71 -13.64 -11.41
C ALA A 93 -2.06 -14.38 -11.55
N GLY A 94 -2.70 -14.13 -12.69
CA GLY A 94 -4.05 -14.60 -13.00
C GLY A 94 -5.16 -13.93 -12.19
N ASP A 95 -4.88 -12.82 -11.49
CA ASP A 95 -5.87 -12.11 -10.64
C ASP A 95 -6.51 -13.03 -9.57
N ILE A 96 -5.78 -14.07 -9.15
CA ILE A 96 -6.28 -15.08 -8.21
C ILE A 96 -6.35 -14.47 -6.81
N SER A 97 -7.54 -14.46 -6.23
CA SER A 97 -7.78 -13.99 -4.87
C SER A 97 -8.83 -14.81 -4.12
N LYS A 98 -8.84 -14.66 -2.80
CA LYS A 98 -9.82 -15.22 -1.87
C LYS A 98 -10.17 -14.18 -0.79
N PRO A 99 -11.27 -14.36 -0.04
CA PRO A 99 -11.55 -13.51 1.11
C PRO A 99 -10.38 -13.45 2.09
N ALA A 100 -10.03 -12.25 2.54
CA ALA A 100 -8.97 -12.04 3.53
C ALA A 100 -9.45 -12.32 4.96
N ASP A 101 -8.51 -12.69 5.83
CA ASP A 101 -8.76 -12.86 7.27
C ASP A 101 -8.81 -11.48 7.97
N ILE A 102 -9.94 -10.78 7.79
CA ILE A 102 -10.17 -9.44 8.33
C ILE A 102 -10.91 -9.54 9.68
N ARG A 103 -10.35 -8.86 10.70
CA ARG A 103 -11.04 -8.54 11.95
C ARG A 103 -11.29 -7.05 12.01
N TYR A 104 -12.55 -6.65 12.15
CA TYR A 104 -12.91 -5.26 12.36
C TYR A 104 -12.68 -4.84 13.81
N GLU A 105 -11.99 -3.72 14.01
CA GLU A 105 -11.67 -3.18 15.32
C GLU A 105 -12.68 -2.09 15.72
N LYS A 106 -12.82 -1.85 17.03
CA LYS A 106 -13.79 -0.88 17.57
C LYS A 106 -13.54 0.56 17.13
N ASP A 107 -12.30 0.91 16.81
CA ASP A 107 -11.89 2.25 16.34
C ASP A 107 -12.16 2.46 14.83
N GLY A 108 -12.73 1.47 14.15
CA GLY A 108 -13.03 1.49 12.72
C GLY A 108 -11.84 1.08 11.83
N SER A 109 -10.70 0.72 12.41
CA SER A 109 -9.60 0.08 11.69
C SER A 109 -9.87 -1.40 11.42
N VAL A 110 -8.99 -2.02 10.65
CA VAL A 110 -9.00 -3.46 10.41
C VAL A 110 -7.70 -4.08 10.92
N SER A 111 -7.77 -5.27 11.48
CA SER A 111 -6.61 -6.12 11.70
C SER A 111 -6.65 -7.29 10.73
N VAL A 112 -5.50 -7.69 10.20
CA VAL A 112 -5.40 -8.73 9.16
C VAL A 112 -4.23 -9.67 9.41
N LYS A 113 -4.28 -10.85 8.78
CA LYS A 113 -3.14 -11.75 8.59
C LYS A 113 -2.83 -11.88 7.10
N ALA A 114 -1.55 -12.03 6.77
CA ALA A 114 -1.06 -12.42 5.45
C ALA A 114 -0.20 -13.69 5.58
N GLY A 115 0.02 -14.40 4.48
CA GLY A 115 0.83 -15.62 4.44
C GLY A 115 0.17 -16.77 3.68
N GLN A 116 0.77 -17.95 3.79
CA GLN A 116 0.28 -19.20 3.17
C GLN A 116 0.10 -19.08 1.64
N GLY A 117 0.99 -18.37 0.95
CA GLY A 117 0.91 -18.16 -0.49
C GLY A 117 0.05 -16.96 -0.92
N TYR A 118 -0.45 -16.16 0.05
CA TYR A 118 -1.29 -14.99 -0.22
C TYR A 118 -0.82 -13.73 0.53
N ASN A 119 -0.79 -12.62 -0.18
CA ASN A 119 -0.64 -11.29 0.40
C ASN A 119 -2.01 -10.68 0.70
N PHE A 120 -2.08 -9.72 1.61
CA PHE A 120 -3.28 -8.89 1.75
C PHE A 120 -3.11 -7.60 0.94
N HIS A 121 -3.84 -7.51 -0.18
CA HIS A 121 -3.90 -6.30 -0.99
C HIS A 121 -5.14 -5.50 -0.60
N PHE A 122 -4.98 -4.20 -0.37
CA PHE A 122 -6.01 -3.39 0.24
C PHE A 122 -6.10 -1.98 -0.34
N TRP A 123 -7.28 -1.39 -0.24
CA TRP A 123 -7.60 -0.07 -0.77
C TRP A 123 -8.62 0.66 0.12
N PRO A 124 -8.79 1.98 -0.07
CA PRO A 124 -9.81 2.74 0.64
C PRO A 124 -11.22 2.25 0.31
N ALA A 125 -12.04 2.00 1.32
CA ALA A 125 -13.45 1.63 1.14
C ALA A 125 -14.28 2.71 0.42
N THR A 126 -13.77 3.95 0.33
CA THR A 126 -14.38 5.04 -0.44
C THR A 126 -14.28 4.83 -1.96
N GLY A 127 -13.50 3.84 -2.43
CA GLY A 127 -13.24 3.61 -3.84
C GLY A 127 -12.38 4.70 -4.47
N ARG A 128 -12.28 4.68 -5.80
CA ARG A 128 -11.44 5.58 -6.60
C ARG A 128 -11.91 7.04 -6.52
N VAL A 129 -11.01 7.96 -6.81
CA VAL A 129 -11.27 9.41 -6.83
C VAL A 129 -10.90 10.01 -8.18
N PRO A 130 -11.62 11.05 -8.65
CA PRO A 130 -11.32 11.69 -9.92
C PRO A 130 -10.02 12.50 -9.83
N ILE A 131 -9.30 12.59 -10.95
CA ILE A 131 -8.08 13.38 -11.08
C ILE A 131 -8.06 14.20 -12.36
N ASN A 132 -7.25 15.25 -12.37
CA ASN A 132 -6.81 15.92 -13.58
C ASN A 132 -5.32 15.61 -13.79
N ARG A 133 -5.01 14.70 -14.71
CA ARG A 133 -3.62 14.22 -14.93
C ARG A 133 -2.67 15.36 -15.30
N GLN A 134 -3.15 16.40 -15.98
CA GLN A 134 -2.34 17.55 -16.41
C GLN A 134 -1.93 18.48 -15.24
N ASP A 135 -2.57 18.35 -14.08
CA ASP A 135 -2.24 19.12 -12.88
C ASP A 135 -1.35 18.36 -11.88
N ILE A 136 -1.08 17.08 -12.09
CA ILE A 136 -0.30 16.26 -11.15
C ILE A 136 1.20 16.50 -11.36
N VAL A 137 1.87 17.05 -10.35
CA VAL A 137 3.35 17.03 -10.23
C VAL A 137 3.82 15.76 -9.54
N ALA A 138 3.13 15.36 -8.47
CA ALA A 138 3.47 14.18 -7.69
C ALA A 138 2.28 13.60 -6.96
N ILE A 139 2.38 12.31 -6.63
CA ILE A 139 1.44 11.60 -5.77
C ILE A 139 2.17 11.14 -4.51
N PHE A 140 1.46 11.20 -3.39
CA PHE A 140 1.89 10.66 -2.11
C PHE A 140 0.75 9.83 -1.51
N THR A 141 1.00 8.55 -1.25
CA THR A 141 0.03 7.68 -0.56
C THR A 141 0.60 7.22 0.77
N THR A 142 -0.28 7.08 1.76
CA THR A 142 0.12 6.82 3.14
C THR A 142 -0.92 6.02 3.90
N VAL A 143 -0.47 5.21 4.86
CA VAL A 143 -1.31 4.46 5.80
C VAL A 143 -0.56 4.28 7.12
N GLN A 144 -1.29 4.08 8.21
CA GLN A 144 -0.71 3.70 9.50
C GLN A 144 -0.95 2.21 9.78
N ALA A 145 0.06 1.51 10.30
CA ALA A 145 -0.09 0.14 10.76
C ALA A 145 0.77 -0.19 12.00
N ARG A 146 0.39 -1.25 12.72
CA ARG A 146 1.14 -1.85 13.84
C ARG A 146 0.79 -3.32 14.04
N LEU A 147 1.57 -4.05 14.82
CA LEU A 147 1.28 -5.40 15.29
C LEU A 147 0.33 -5.39 16.48
N VAL A 148 -0.67 -6.25 16.45
CA VAL A 148 -1.62 -6.50 17.54
C VAL A 148 -1.78 -7.99 17.81
N ILE A 149 -2.20 -8.33 19.03
CA ILE A 149 -2.46 -9.70 19.44
C ILE A 149 -3.74 -10.18 18.72
N ASP A 150 -3.70 -11.40 18.19
CA ASP A 150 -4.86 -12.03 17.56
C ASP A 150 -5.84 -12.55 18.63
N ASN A 151 -5.38 -13.36 19.57
CA ASN A 151 -6.18 -13.89 20.65
C ASN A 151 -5.55 -13.53 22.00
N SER A 152 -6.27 -12.75 22.81
CA SER A 152 -5.81 -12.30 24.13
C SER A 152 -5.67 -13.43 25.16
N GLN A 153 -6.18 -14.63 24.87
CA GLN A 153 -6.04 -15.82 25.69
C GLN A 153 -4.82 -16.68 25.33
N GLN A 154 -4.12 -16.33 24.25
CA GLN A 154 -2.90 -17.02 23.82
C GLN A 154 -1.66 -16.18 24.15
N VAL A 155 -0.48 -16.82 24.13
CA VAL A 155 0.80 -16.14 24.41
C VAL A 155 1.04 -15.04 23.37
N ASP A 156 1.47 -13.87 23.82
CA ASP A 156 1.92 -12.80 22.94
C ASP A 156 3.24 -13.20 22.26
N ASP A 157 3.21 -13.32 20.94
CA ASP A 157 4.34 -13.73 20.12
C ASP A 157 4.72 -12.69 19.06
N ARG A 158 4.25 -11.45 19.19
CA ARG A 158 4.48 -10.37 18.19
C ARG A 158 5.96 -10.10 17.91
N PHE A 159 6.83 -10.39 18.87
CA PHE A 159 8.29 -10.29 18.67
C PHE A 159 8.85 -11.28 17.63
N LYS A 160 8.08 -12.31 17.25
CA LYS A 160 8.42 -13.26 16.19
C LYS A 160 7.85 -12.87 14.83
N ALA A 161 6.95 -11.89 14.77
CA ALA A 161 6.22 -11.54 13.57
C ALA A 161 7.15 -10.92 12.52
N ARG A 162 7.06 -11.39 11.28
CA ARG A 162 7.83 -10.88 10.13
C ARG A 162 6.89 -10.47 9.01
N TYR A 163 6.15 -9.40 9.26
CA TYR A 163 5.23 -8.80 8.31
C TYR A 163 5.85 -7.58 7.64
N LEU A 164 5.79 -7.52 6.31
CA LEU A 164 6.24 -6.40 5.50
C LEU A 164 5.03 -5.67 4.93
N LEU A 165 4.94 -4.36 5.14
CA LEU A 165 3.87 -3.52 4.56
C LEU A 165 4.46 -2.43 3.68
N GLY A 166 3.78 -2.16 2.57
CA GLY A 166 4.08 -1.06 1.66
C GLY A 166 2.82 -0.42 1.12
N MET A 167 2.97 0.80 0.64
CA MET A 167 1.91 1.56 -0.05
C MET A 167 2.24 1.68 -1.53
N GLY A 168 1.21 1.91 -2.33
CA GLY A 168 1.30 2.24 -3.74
C GLY A 168 0.07 3.00 -4.19
N GLY A 169 -0.16 3.03 -5.49
CA GLY A 169 -1.36 3.57 -6.08
C GLY A 169 -1.43 3.25 -7.56
N ASP A 170 -2.64 3.32 -8.11
CA ASP A 170 -2.90 3.11 -9.53
C ASP A 170 -3.69 4.31 -10.09
N TYR A 171 -3.35 4.68 -11.31
CA TYR A 171 -4.23 5.45 -12.17
C TYR A 171 -5.20 4.52 -12.90
N TRP A 172 -6.40 5.03 -13.19
CA TRP A 172 -7.50 4.29 -13.83
C TRP A 172 -8.18 5.13 -14.90
N LEU A 173 -8.63 4.48 -15.97
CA LEU A 173 -9.31 5.16 -17.09
C LEU A 173 -10.60 5.88 -16.64
N SER A 174 -11.27 5.36 -15.61
CA SER A 174 -12.42 5.99 -14.98
C SER A 174 -12.68 5.45 -13.56
N LEU A 175 -13.61 6.08 -12.86
CA LEU A 175 -14.06 5.65 -11.53
C LEU A 175 -14.61 4.21 -11.52
N ASN A 176 -15.20 3.77 -12.63
CA ASN A 176 -15.92 2.49 -12.72
C ASN A 176 -15.24 1.48 -13.64
N ALA A 177 -14.05 1.78 -14.17
CA ALA A 177 -13.30 0.87 -15.03
C ALA A 177 -13.06 -0.47 -14.31
N LYS A 178 -13.40 -1.59 -14.95
CA LYS A 178 -13.05 -2.90 -14.42
C LYS A 178 -11.59 -3.18 -14.74
N TRP A 179 -10.91 -3.99 -13.93
CA TRP A 179 -9.58 -4.45 -14.30
C TRP A 179 -9.68 -5.31 -15.56
N ASP A 180 -8.82 -5.03 -16.53
CA ASP A 180 -8.69 -5.79 -17.78
C ASP A 180 -7.21 -5.88 -18.15
N ASN A 181 -6.49 -6.80 -17.50
CA ASN A 181 -5.13 -7.19 -17.84
C ASN A 181 -4.17 -6.02 -18.13
N TRP A 182 -4.12 -5.05 -17.21
CA TRP A 182 -3.24 -3.85 -17.27
C TRP A 182 -3.54 -2.85 -18.40
N THR A 183 -4.69 -2.98 -19.07
CA THR A 183 -5.11 -2.03 -20.11
C THR A 183 -5.97 -0.88 -19.56
N THR A 184 -6.57 -1.09 -18.39
CA THR A 184 -7.53 -0.16 -17.75
C THR A 184 -6.97 0.66 -16.61
N ASN A 185 -5.79 0.27 -16.12
CA ASN A 185 -5.06 0.89 -15.04
C ASN A 185 -3.56 0.89 -15.33
N GLY A 186 -2.86 1.84 -14.73
CA GLY A 186 -1.40 1.93 -14.75
C GLY A 186 -0.89 2.18 -13.35
N GLY A 187 0.19 1.52 -12.96
CA GLY A 187 0.84 1.74 -11.68
C GLY A 187 1.32 3.19 -11.55
N ILE A 188 1.23 3.75 -10.35
CA ILE A 188 1.89 5.01 -9.97
C ILE A 188 3.28 4.71 -9.39
N GLY A 189 3.40 3.60 -8.69
CA GLY A 189 4.62 3.14 -8.05
C GLY A 189 4.36 2.34 -6.78
N VAL A 190 5.43 1.74 -6.27
CA VAL A 190 5.45 0.94 -5.06
C VAL A 190 6.45 1.53 -4.08
N GLY A 191 5.98 1.85 -2.88
CA GLY A 191 6.78 2.37 -1.79
C GLY A 191 7.69 1.32 -1.15
N LYS A 192 8.45 1.76 -0.16
CA LYS A 192 9.33 0.86 0.60
C LYS A 192 8.52 -0.11 1.46
N LEU A 193 8.77 -1.41 1.28
CA LEU A 193 8.34 -2.45 2.21
C LEU A 193 9.17 -2.37 3.49
N LYS A 194 8.49 -2.20 4.62
CA LYS A 194 9.09 -2.09 5.95
C LYS A 194 8.48 -3.11 6.89
N TYR A 195 9.22 -3.54 7.90
CA TYR A 195 8.65 -4.40 8.93
C TYR A 195 7.63 -3.62 9.74
N VAL A 196 6.48 -4.26 9.99
CA VAL A 196 5.48 -3.77 10.94
C VAL A 196 5.97 -4.10 12.35
N THR A 197 5.99 -3.11 13.24
CA THR A 197 6.37 -3.27 14.64
C THR A 197 5.15 -3.11 15.57
N ASN A 198 5.36 -3.24 16.88
CA ASN A 198 4.29 -3.07 17.88
C ASN A 198 3.78 -1.62 17.97
N GLU A 199 4.57 -0.65 17.52
CA GLU A 199 4.22 0.76 17.54
C GLU A 199 3.55 1.19 16.24
N TRP A 200 2.71 2.22 16.31
CA TRP A 200 2.15 2.82 15.11
C TRP A 200 3.26 3.38 14.23
N GLN A 201 3.31 2.89 12.99
CA GLN A 201 4.22 3.35 11.96
C GLN A 201 3.44 3.81 10.74
N THR A 202 4.00 4.79 10.03
CA THR A 202 3.47 5.25 8.74
C THR A 202 4.21 4.59 7.59
N PHE A 203 3.48 4.08 6.60
CA PHE A 203 4.01 3.45 5.39
C PHE A 203 3.60 4.27 4.18
N ASN A 204 4.51 4.46 3.23
CA ASN A 204 4.41 5.55 2.26
C ASN A 204 4.90 5.16 0.88
N MET A 205 4.27 5.72 -0.15
CA MET A 205 4.81 5.84 -1.51
C MET A 205 4.77 7.31 -1.92
N ILE A 206 5.83 7.78 -2.59
CA ILE A 206 5.90 9.13 -3.13
C ILE A 206 6.65 9.12 -4.46
N THR A 207 6.12 9.84 -5.45
CA THR A 207 6.73 9.91 -6.79
C THR A 207 7.83 10.96 -6.92
N LEU A 208 8.05 11.80 -5.89
CA LEU A 208 9.14 12.76 -5.84
C LEU A 208 10.48 12.09 -5.49
N SER A 209 11.55 12.59 -6.10
CA SER A 209 12.91 12.27 -5.66
C SER A 209 13.20 12.85 -4.28
N PRO A 210 14.16 12.31 -3.50
CA PRO A 210 14.49 12.81 -2.17
C PRO A 210 14.82 14.32 -2.13
N ALA A 211 15.44 14.86 -3.18
CA ALA A 211 15.73 16.29 -3.29
C ALA A 211 14.45 17.12 -3.43
N LYS A 212 13.51 16.67 -4.27
CA LYS A 212 12.21 17.35 -4.46
C LYS A 212 11.31 17.23 -3.24
N ILE A 213 11.37 16.13 -2.49
CA ILE A 213 10.66 15.97 -1.21
C ILE A 213 11.09 17.06 -0.23
N ARG A 214 12.40 17.32 -0.10
CA ARG A 214 12.89 18.38 0.81
C ARG A 214 12.40 19.77 0.43
N GLN A 215 12.16 20.02 -0.85
CA GLN A 215 11.64 21.29 -1.35
C GLN A 215 10.12 21.38 -1.22
N ASN A 216 9.41 20.25 -1.34
CA ASN A 216 7.95 20.16 -1.34
C ASN A 216 7.50 19.03 -0.42
N PRO A 217 7.71 19.13 0.91
CA PRO A 217 7.44 18.04 1.83
C PRO A 217 5.95 17.68 1.79
N PRO A 218 5.59 16.38 1.65
CA PRO A 218 4.20 15.97 1.73
C PRO A 218 3.65 16.17 3.14
N PRO A 219 2.33 16.25 3.32
CA PRO A 219 1.72 16.31 4.65
C PRO A 219 2.10 15.06 5.47
N ILE A 220 2.83 15.25 6.57
CA ILE A 220 3.09 14.19 7.53
C ILE A 220 1.89 14.14 8.48
N VAL A 221 1.05 13.12 8.31
CA VAL A 221 -0.10 12.91 9.18
C VAL A 221 0.35 12.06 10.36
N MET A 222 0.47 12.69 11.54
CA MET A 222 0.53 12.00 12.82
C MET A 222 -0.84 12.20 13.50
N ASP A 223 -1.82 11.38 13.08
CA ASP A 223 -3.13 11.28 13.75
C ASP A 223 -3.07 10.19 14.85
#